data_AF-A0A5K7SA63-F1
#
_entry.id   AF-A0A5K7SA63-F1
#
_cell.length_a   1.000
_cell.length_b   1.000
_cell.length_c   1.000
_cell.angle_alpha   90.00
_cell.angle_beta   90.00
_cell.angle_gamma   90.00
#
_symmetry.space_group_name_H-M   'P 1'
#
loop_
_entity.id
_entity.type
_entity.pdbx_description
1 polymer ?
#
loop_
_entity_poly.entity_id
_entity_poly.type
_entity_poly.pdbx_seq_one_letter_code
_entity_poly.pdbx_strand_id
1 'polypeptide(L)' 'MNKVMKYLLLVSGISVFVGAFFRLQHYPNGDFFLMAGLLTHFVISTFEVSRLKNILADKDK' A
#
# COMPACT_ATOMS: atom_id res chain seq x y z
N MET A 1 0.75 -15.79 4.16
CA MET A 1 0.28 -14.52 3.53
C MET A 1 -0.64 -14.86 2.38
N ASN A 2 -1.82 -14.24 2.30
CA ASN A 2 -2.76 -14.54 1.21
C ASN A 2 -2.16 -14.07 -0.13
N LYS A 3 -2.21 -14.88 -1.19
CA LYS A 3 -1.56 -14.54 -2.48
C LYS A 3 -2.05 -13.20 -3.01
N VAL A 4 -3.36 -12.94 -2.90
CA VAL A 4 -3.99 -11.68 -3.30
C VAL A 4 -3.41 -10.47 -2.55
N MET A 5 -3.24 -10.58 -1.23
CA MET A 5 -2.72 -9.48 -0.41
C MET A 5 -1.25 -9.17 -0.71
N LYS A 6 -0.46 -10.22 -0.99
CA LYS A 6 0.92 -10.07 -1.44
C LYS A 6 1.00 -9.21 -2.72
N TYR A 7 0.14 -9.48 -3.70
CA TYR A 7 0.11 -8.70 -4.93
C TYR A 7 -0.40 -7.27 -4.70
N LEU A 8 -1.42 -7.08 -3.86
CA LEU A 8 -1.94 -5.74 -3.52
C LEU A 8 -0.89 -4.85 -2.84
N LEU A 9 -0.13 -5.40 -1.88
CA LEU A 9 0.97 -4.66 -1.26
C LEU A 9 2.09 -4.35 -2.27
N LEU A 10 2.43 -5.29 -3.14
CA LEU A 10 3.46 -5.10 -4.15
C LEU A 10 3.06 -4.01 -5.16
N VAL A 11 1.83 -4.08 -5.69
CA VAL A 11 1.32 -3.10 -6.65
C VAL A 11 1.19 -1.72 -6.01
N SER A 12 0.72 -1.64 -4.76
CA SER A 12 0.63 -0.35 -4.06
C SER A 12 2.02 0.24 -3.75
N GLY A 13 3.02 -0.59 -3.42
CA GLY A 13 4.40 -0.15 -3.30
C GLY A 13 4.95 0.42 -4.61
N ILE A 14 4.74 -0.28 -5.74
CA ILE A 14 5.14 0.21 -7.07
C ILE A 14 4.46 1.55 -7.39
N SER A 15 3.18 1.70 -7.06
CA SER A 15 2.44 2.96 -7.27
C SER A 15 3.10 4.14 -6.55
N VAL A 16 3.59 3.95 -5.31
CA VAL A 16 4.35 4.99 -4.58
C VAL A 16 5.63 5.36 -5.32
N PHE A 17 6.38 4.37 -5.81
CA PHE A 17 7.60 4.63 -6.57
C PHE A 17 7.33 5.37 -7.90
N VAL A 18 6.27 5.01 -8.61
CA VAL A 18 5.84 5.70 -9.84
C VAL A 18 5.46 7.15 -9.54
N GLY A 19 4.69 7.39 -8.47
CA GLY A 19 4.36 8.75 -8.04
C GLY A 19 5.59 9.58 -7.64
N ALA A 20 6.53 8.97 -6.92
CA ALA A 20 7.78 9.62 -6.54
C ALA A 20 8.65 9.97 -7.75
N PHE A 21 8.69 9.09 -8.76
CA PHE A 21 9.39 9.33 -10.00
C PHE A 21 8.80 10.51 -10.78
N PHE A 22 7.47 10.59 -10.90
CA PHE A 22 6.82 11.75 -11.54
C PHE A 22 7.02 13.05 -10.78
N ARG A 23 7.06 13.00 -9.44
CA ARG A 23 7.41 14.17 -8.62
C ARG A 23 8.83 14.67 -8.90
N LEU A 24 9.80 13.76 -8.99
CA LEU A 24 11.20 14.11 -9.31
C LEU A 24 11.34 14.75 -10.69
N GLN A 25 10.53 14.32 -11.66
CA GLN A 25 10.48 14.89 -13.01
C GLN A 25 9.75 16.24 -13.07
N HIS A 26 9.33 16.83 -11.95
CA HIS A 26 8.52 18.05 -11.89
C HIS A 26 7.23 17.94 -12.71
N TYR A 27 6.63 16.74 -12.77
CA TYR A 27 5.36 16.56 -13.44
C TYR A 27 4.29 17.38 -12.69
N PRO A 28 3.43 18.16 -13.39
CA PRO A 28 2.50 19.10 -12.75
C PRO A 28 1.51 18.44 -11.78
N ASN A 29 1.30 17.12 -11.90
CA ASN A 29 0.46 16.33 -10.99
C ASN A 29 1.25 15.28 -10.18
N GLY A 30 2.58 15.37 -10.12
CA GLY A 30 3.44 14.38 -9.45
C GLY A 30 3.13 14.23 -7.95
N ASP A 31 2.86 15.34 -7.26
CA ASP A 31 2.45 15.33 -5.85
C ASP A 31 1.12 14.58 -5.63
N PHE A 32 0.16 14.76 -6.55
CA PHE A 32 -1.12 14.05 -6.48
C PHE A 32 -0.93 12.54 -6.64
N PHE A 33 -0.14 12.09 -7.62
CA PHE A 33 0.16 10.67 -7.83
C PHE A 33 0.91 10.06 -6.64
N LEU A 34 1.89 10.78 -6.07
CA LEU A 34 2.62 10.33 -4.90
C LEU A 34 1.69 10.16 -3.69
N MET A 35 0.86 11.17 -3.41
CA MET A 35 -0.12 11.12 -2.32
C MET A 35 -1.14 10.00 -2.51
N ALA A 36 -1.67 9.83 -3.73
CA ALA A 36 -2.59 8.75 -4.04
C ALA A 36 -1.96 7.35 -3.81
N GLY A 37 -0.70 7.17 -4.24
CA GLY A 37 0.06 5.95 -3.99
C GLY A 37 0.26 5.68 -2.49
N LEU A 38 0.68 6.69 -1.74
CA LEU A 38 0.91 6.59 -0.30
C LEU A 38 -0.37 6.27 0.48
N LEU A 39 -1.47 6.97 0.18
CA LEU A 39 -2.78 6.71 0.81
C LEU A 39 -3.29 5.31 0.50
N THR A 40 -3.17 4.87 -0.76
CA THR A 40 -3.58 3.53 -1.18
C THR A 40 -2.77 2.46 -0.43
N HIS A 41 -1.45 2.64 -0.34
CA HIS A 41 -0.58 1.71 0.38
C HIS A 41 -0.90 1.67 1.88
N PHE A 42 -1.17 2.83 2.49
CA PHE A 42 -1.55 2.93 3.89
C PHE A 42 -2.84 2.19 4.21
N VAL A 43 -3.88 2.34 3.37
CA VAL A 43 -5.17 1.65 3.55
C VAL A 43 -5.01 0.13 3.44
N ILE A 44 -4.31 -0.34 2.40
CA ILE A 44 -4.08 -1.78 2.18
C ILE A 44 -3.27 -2.38 3.35
N SER A 45 -2.22 -1.68 3.78
CA SER A 45 -1.39 -2.11 4.90
C SER A 45 -2.20 -2.19 6.21
N THR A 46 -3.01 -1.18 6.51
CA THR A 46 -3.87 -1.16 7.70
C THR A 46 -4.86 -2.34 7.71
N PHE A 47 -5.44 -2.67 6.56
CA PHE A 47 -6.32 -3.82 6.42
C PHE A 47 -5.58 -5.14 6.63
N GLU A 48 -4.36 -5.29 6.09
CA GLU A 48 -3.55 -6.49 6.31
C GLU A 48 -3.14 -6.66 7.77
N VAL A 49 -2.74 -5.57 8.45
CA VAL A 49 -2.43 -5.58 9.89
C VAL A 49 -3.66 -6.02 10.70
N SER A 50 -4.83 -5.48 10.38
CA SER A 50 -6.10 -5.84 11.04
C SER A 50 -6.45 -7.32 10.82
N ARG A 51 -6.26 -7.82 9.59
CA ARG A 51 -6.46 -9.23 9.25
C ARG A 51 -5.50 -10.14 10.01
N LEU A 52 -4.21 -9.78 10.09
CA LEU A 52 -3.20 -10.53 10.83
C LEU A 52 -3.52 -10.56 12.33
N LYS A 53 -3.95 -9.43 12.90
CA LYS A 53 -4.38 -9.35 14.30
C LYS A 53 -5.54 -10.30 14.60
N ASN A 54 -6.54 -10.36 13.72
CA ASN A 54 -7.66 -11.29 13.88
C ASN A 54 -7.22 -12.76 13.79
N ILE A 55 -6.32 -13.09 12.87
CA ILE A 55 -5.78 -14.46 12.75
C ILE A 55 -5.00 -14.86 14.00
N LEU A 56 -4.21 -13.95 14.58
CA LEU A 56 -3.46 -14.22 15.82
C LEU A 56 -4.42 -14.39 17.00
N ALA A 57 -5.41 -13.51 17.14
CA ALA A 57 -6.41 -13.58 18.20
C ALA A 57 -7.28 -14.85 18.15
N ASP A 58 -7.48 -15.43 16.97
CA ASP A 58 -8.18 -16.71 16.79
C ASP A 58 -7.26 -17.91 17.14
N LYS A 59 -5.96 -17.79 16.87
CA LYS A 59 -4.98 -18.85 17.13
C LYS A 59 -4.60 -18.99 18.61
N ASP A 60 -4.81 -17.95 19.41
CA ASP A 60 -4.57 -17.93 20.86
C ASP A 60 -5.79 -18.38 21.69
N LYS A 61 -6.93 -18.70 21.04
CA LYS A 61 -8.11 -19.31 21.66
C LYS A 61 -8.08 -20.82 21.57
#